data_AF-A0A9E4MJ23-F1
#
_entry.id   AF-A0A9E4MJ23-F1
#
_cell.length_a   1.000
_cell.length_b   1.000
_cell.length_c   1.000
_cell.angle_alpha   90.00
_cell.angle_beta   90.00
_cell.angle_gamma   90.00
#
_symmetry.space_group_name_H-M   'P 1'
#
loop_
_entity.id
_entity.type
_entity.pdbx_description
1 polymer ?
#
loop_
_entity_poly.entity_id
_entity_poly.type
_entity_poly.pdbx_seq_one_letter_code
_entity_poly.pdbx_strand_id
1 'polypeptide(L)'
;GHLGSSLAYHLRRHIETGADSDYERARREAEWHRRTFPDDEHGEPCFYLELQRHDTPEQDQVNEKILRLAAELDLPLVCDNDSHFLTAADWDSHDTLICVSTGKSKQQEDRLHYPKELYVKSRSAIPRRPGRS
;
A
#
# COMPACT_ATOMS: atom_id res chain seq x y z
N GLY A 1 0.74 10.03 4.80
CA GLY A 1 1.10 8.61 4.74
C GLY A 1 1.62 8.32 3.36
N HIS A 2 2.78 7.67 3.27
CA HIS A 2 3.36 7.15 2.04
C HIS A 2 2.42 6.04 1.54
N LEU A 3 1.63 6.30 0.50
CA LEU A 3 0.95 5.22 -0.20
C LEU A 3 2.06 4.46 -0.93
N GLY A 4 2.25 3.18 -0.62
CA GLY A 4 3.44 2.38 -0.98
C GLY A 4 3.78 2.28 -2.48
N SER A 5 2.94 2.81 -3.38
CA SER A 5 3.21 2.87 -4.82
C SER A 5 2.67 4.12 -5.51
N SER A 6 3.27 4.48 -6.64
CA SER A 6 2.79 5.50 -7.59
C SER A 6 1.39 5.23 -8.11
N LEU A 7 1.04 3.95 -8.29
CA LEU A 7 -0.32 3.50 -8.63
C LEU A 7 -1.32 3.90 -7.54
N ALA A 8 -1.02 3.61 -6.28
CA ALA A 8 -1.86 3.99 -5.16
C ALA A 8 -2.00 5.52 -5.03
N TYR A 9 -0.94 6.27 -5.36
CA TYR A 9 -1.00 7.73 -5.43
C TYR A 9 -2.00 8.23 -6.49
N HIS A 10 -1.96 7.71 -7.71
CA HIS A 10 -2.89 8.09 -8.77
C HIS A 10 -4.34 7.70 -8.44
N LEU A 11 -4.56 6.53 -7.87
CA LEU A 11 -5.89 6.08 -7.46
C LEU A 11 -6.46 6.93 -6.32
N ARG A 12 -5.63 7.31 -5.34
CA ARG A 12 -6.04 8.26 -4.30
C ARG A 12 -6.45 9.60 -4.89
N ARG A 13 -5.65 10.15 -5.82
CA ARG A 13 -6.01 11.41 -6.48
C ARG A 13 -7.33 11.34 -7.24
N HIS A 14 -7.59 10.21 -7.91
CA HIS A 14 -8.88 9.97 -8.55
C HIS A 14 -10.03 9.98 -7.54
N ILE A 15 -9.86 9.38 -6.36
CA ILE A 15 -10.85 9.41 -5.28
C ILE A 15 -11.07 10.83 -4.76
N GLU A 16 -10.00 11.59 -4.53
CA GLU A 16 -10.07 12.96 -3.99
C GLU A 16 -10.68 13.98 -4.98
N THR A 17 -10.34 13.85 -6.26
CA THR A 17 -10.69 14.85 -7.28
C THR A 17 -11.88 14.44 -8.15
N GLY A 18 -12.23 13.15 -8.17
CA GLY A 18 -13.21 12.58 -9.10
C GLY A 18 -12.74 12.56 -10.56
N ALA A 19 -11.48 12.93 -10.85
CA ALA A 19 -11.00 13.04 -12.22
C ALA A 19 -10.64 11.66 -12.79
N ASP A 20 -11.27 11.27 -13.90
CA ASP A 20 -10.93 10.03 -14.62
C ASP A 20 -9.50 10.05 -15.16
N SER A 21 -8.94 11.23 -15.43
CA SER A 21 -7.56 11.35 -15.89
C SER A 21 -6.52 10.79 -14.91
N ASP A 22 -6.81 10.81 -13.61
CA ASP A 22 -5.95 10.22 -12.59
C ASP A 22 -6.09 8.68 -12.58
N TYR A 23 -7.29 8.13 -12.79
CA TYR A 23 -7.48 6.68 -12.95
C TYR A 23 -6.79 6.15 -14.21
N GLU A 24 -6.90 6.87 -15.33
CA GLU A 24 -6.22 6.52 -16.58
C GLU A 24 -4.70 6.59 -16.47
N ARG A 25 -4.14 7.44 -15.59
CA ARG A 25 -2.71 7.43 -15.28
C ARG A 25 -2.32 6.15 -14.56
N ALA A 26 -3.06 5.75 -13.53
CA ALA A 26 -2.82 4.49 -12.83
C ALA A 26 -2.89 3.30 -13.79
N ARG A 27 -3.89 3.28 -14.67
CA ARG A 27 -4.05 2.23 -15.69
C ARG A 27 -2.86 2.16 -16.64
N ARG A 28 -2.48 3.28 -17.25
CA ARG A 28 -1.33 3.33 -18.18
C ARG A 28 -0.03 2.91 -17.52
N GLU A 29 0.17 3.29 -16.27
CA GLU A 29 1.34 2.90 -15.50
C GLU A 29 1.36 1.38 -15.23
N ALA A 30 0.22 0.80 -14.83
CA ALA A 30 0.11 -0.65 -14.62
C ALA A 30 0.36 -1.44 -15.92
N GLU A 31 -0.20 -0.99 -17.06
CA GLU A 31 0.06 -1.57 -18.38
C GLU A 31 1.54 -1.43 -18.77
N TRP A 32 2.18 -0.29 -18.48
CA TRP A 32 3.60 -0.09 -18.73
C TRP A 32 4.47 -1.04 -17.90
N HIS A 33 4.15 -1.23 -16.62
CA HIS A 33 4.86 -2.18 -15.76
C HIS A 33 4.69 -3.62 -16.25
N ARG A 34 3.46 -4.03 -16.59
CA ARG A 34 3.17 -5.37 -17.13
C ARG A 34 4.01 -5.68 -18.38
N ARG A 35 4.20 -4.69 -19.26
CA ARG A 35 5.03 -4.84 -20.47
C ARG A 35 6.53 -4.85 -20.16
N THR A 36 6.95 -4.10 -19.15
CA THR A 36 8.36 -3.97 -18.76
C THR A 36 8.84 -5.21 -17.98
N PHE A 37 7.93 -5.82 -17.22
CA PHE A 37 8.14 -7.04 -16.45
C PHE A 37 7.21 -8.15 -16.96
N PRO A 38 7.51 -8.73 -18.14
CA PRO A 38 6.72 -9.81 -18.71
C PRO A 38 6.78 -11.07 -17.84
N ASP A 39 5.90 -12.04 -18.12
CA ASP A 39 5.97 -13.36 -17.47
C ASP A 39 7.35 -14.00 -17.70
N ASP A 40 7.78 -14.81 -16.72
CA ASP A 40 9.02 -15.55 -16.83
C ASP A 40 8.93 -16.73 -17.83
N GLU A 41 10.02 -17.48 -17.96
CA GLU A 41 10.08 -18.63 -18.87
C GLU A 41 9.14 -19.79 -18.50
N HIS A 42 8.57 -19.77 -17.29
CA HIS A 42 7.59 -20.73 -16.80
C HIS A 42 6.15 -20.21 -16.91
N GLY A 43 5.96 -18.96 -17.36
CA GLY A 43 4.66 -18.32 -17.46
C GLY A 43 4.17 -17.71 -16.15
N GLU A 44 5.04 -17.56 -15.15
CA GLU A 44 4.70 -16.93 -13.89
C GLU A 44 4.79 -15.40 -13.99
N PRO A 45 3.84 -14.66 -13.41
CA PRO A 45 3.87 -13.22 -13.48
C PRO A 45 5.05 -12.65 -12.68
N CYS A 46 5.73 -11.67 -13.29
CA CYS A 46 6.81 -10.91 -12.67
C CYS A 46 6.35 -9.51 -12.20
N PHE A 47 5.07 -9.18 -12.36
CA PHE A 47 4.46 -7.94 -11.89
C PHE A 47 3.12 -8.24 -11.20
N TYR A 48 2.94 -7.65 -10.02
CA TYR A 48 1.76 -7.82 -9.19
C TYR A 48 1.26 -6.47 -8.73
N LEU A 49 -0.05 -6.34 -8.59
CA LEU A 49 -0.65 -5.19 -7.92
C LEU A 49 -0.67 -5.44 -6.41
N GLU A 50 -0.04 -4.53 -5.67
CA GLU A 50 0.02 -4.60 -4.22
C GLU A 50 -1.31 -4.10 -3.61
N LEU A 51 -1.88 -4.91 -2.73
CA LEU A 51 -3.04 -4.57 -1.92
C LEU A 51 -2.58 -4.44 -0.47
N GLN A 52 -2.54 -3.20 0.03
CA GLN A 52 -2.15 -2.91 1.39
C GLN A 52 -3.39 -2.74 2.28
N ARG A 53 -3.51 -3.56 3.33
CA ARG A 53 -4.66 -3.48 4.25
C ARG A 53 -4.26 -2.83 5.57
N HIS A 54 -4.50 -1.52 5.67
CA HIS A 54 -4.47 -0.79 6.94
C HIS A 54 -5.90 -0.42 7.36
N ASP A 55 -6.13 -0.25 8.67
CA ASP A 55 -7.45 0.00 9.25
C ASP A 55 -7.90 1.48 9.09
N THR A 56 -7.81 2.03 7.87
CA THR A 56 -8.27 3.40 7.55
C THR A 56 -9.27 3.40 6.39
N PRO A 57 -10.37 4.19 6.48
CA PRO A 57 -11.39 4.25 5.42
C PRO A 57 -10.85 4.69 4.05
N GLU A 58 -9.83 5.55 4.03
CA GLU A 58 -9.20 6.02 2.79
C GLU A 58 -8.47 4.88 2.07
N GLN A 59 -7.87 3.97 2.83
CA GLN A 59 -7.16 2.82 2.28
C GLN A 59 -8.13 1.79 1.71
N ASP A 60 -9.27 1.57 2.36
CA ASP A 60 -10.32 0.70 1.82
C ASP A 60 -10.83 1.19 0.46
N GLN A 61 -11.02 2.50 0.29
CA GLN A 61 -11.42 3.07 -1.00
C GLN A 61 -10.35 2.90 -2.08
N VAL A 62 -9.07 3.09 -1.74
CA VAL A 62 -7.96 2.84 -2.67
C VAL A 62 -7.89 1.36 -3.05
N ASN A 63 -8.07 0.46 -2.07
CA ASN A 63 -8.09 -0.98 -2.28
C ASN A 63 -9.21 -1.43 -3.23
N GLU A 64 -10.41 -0.85 -3.14
CA GLU A 64 -11.48 -1.11 -4.09
C GLU A 64 -11.08 -0.73 -5.53
N LYS A 65 -10.39 0.40 -5.70
CA LYS A 65 -9.90 0.83 -7.02
C LYS A 65 -8.78 -0.09 -7.54
N ILE A 66 -7.88 -0.56 -6.66
CA ILE A 66 -6.83 -1.52 -7.01
C ILE A 66 -7.46 -2.84 -7.46
N LEU A 67 -8.44 -3.36 -6.73
CA LEU A 67 -9.17 -4.58 -7.09
C LEU A 67 -9.86 -4.46 -8.45
N ARG A 68 -10.47 -3.31 -8.71
CA ARG A 68 -11.08 -3.02 -10.02
C ARG A 68 -10.02 -2.99 -11.13
N LEU A 69 -8.91 -2.29 -10.92
CA LEU A 69 -7.84 -2.19 -11.90
C LEU A 69 -7.23 -3.56 -12.21
N ALA A 70 -7.03 -4.40 -11.17
CA ALA A 70 -6.53 -5.76 -11.32
C ALA A 70 -7.48 -6.62 -12.18
N ALA A 71 -8.79 -6.51 -11.96
CA ALA A 71 -9.79 -7.23 -12.76
C ALA A 71 -9.87 -6.71 -14.21
N GLU A 72 -9.73 -5.40 -14.42
CA GLU A 72 -9.76 -4.80 -15.76
C GLU A 72 -8.54 -5.16 -16.62
N LEU A 73 -7.38 -5.36 -15.99
CA LEU A 73 -6.11 -5.63 -16.67
C LEU A 73 -5.66 -7.09 -16.57
N ASP A 74 -6.46 -7.95 -15.93
CA ASP A 74 -6.12 -9.35 -15.61
C ASP A 74 -4.74 -9.48 -14.93
N LEU A 75 -4.49 -8.60 -13.95
CA LEU A 75 -3.23 -8.55 -13.22
C LEU A 75 -3.34 -9.32 -11.90
N PRO A 76 -2.32 -10.10 -11.52
CA PRO A 76 -2.31 -10.80 -10.25
C PRO A 76 -2.12 -9.80 -9.10
N LEU A 77 -2.70 -10.15 -7.95
CA LEU A 77 -2.66 -9.35 -6.73
C LEU A 77 -1.74 -9.99 -5.68
N VAL A 78 -1.04 -9.15 -4.92
CA VAL A 78 -0.30 -9.57 -3.72
C VAL A 78 -0.75 -8.73 -2.54
N CYS A 79 -0.97 -9.36 -1.38
CA CYS A 79 -1.33 -8.64 -0.15
C CYS A 79 -0.06 -8.37 0.67
N ASP A 80 0.16 -7.11 1.05
CA ASP A 80 1.23 -6.70 1.95
C ASP A 80 0.68 -5.81 3.09
N ASN A 81 1.44 -5.64 4.17
CA ASN A 81 1.10 -4.86 5.35
C ASN A 81 2.12 -3.73 5.63
N ASP A 82 2.91 -3.31 4.63
CA ASP A 82 3.86 -2.19 4.69
C ASP A 82 4.61 -2.06 6.04
N SER A 83 5.17 -3.17 6.50
CA SER A 83 5.65 -3.29 7.88
C SER A 83 6.99 -2.59 8.06
N HIS A 84 7.03 -1.59 8.94
CA HIS A 84 8.20 -0.77 9.27
C HIS A 84 8.90 -1.21 10.58
N PHE A 85 8.30 -2.10 11.36
CA PHE A 85 8.87 -2.66 12.59
C PHE A 85 8.49 -4.13 12.80
N LEU A 86 9.21 -4.85 13.67
CA LEU A 86 9.03 -6.31 13.82
C LEU A 86 7.80 -6.66 14.65
N THR A 87 7.56 -5.91 15.73
CA THR A 87 6.40 -6.11 16.62
C THR A 87 5.70 -4.78 16.90
N ALA A 88 4.44 -4.84 17.33
CA ALA A 88 3.70 -3.64 17.75
C ALA A 88 4.39 -2.89 18.92
N ALA A 89 5.18 -3.60 19.73
CA ALA A 89 5.93 -3.01 20.84
C ALA A 89 7.12 -2.15 20.38
N ASP A 90 7.64 -2.38 19.18
CA ASP A 90 8.82 -1.66 18.65
C ASP A 90 8.48 -0.25 18.14
N TRP A 91 7.20 0.12 18.13
CA TRP A 91 6.75 1.43 17.66
C TRP A 91 7.44 2.59 18.38
N ASP A 92 7.62 2.52 19.71
CA ASP A 92 8.25 3.61 20.47
C ASP A 92 9.75 3.75 20.15
N SER A 93 10.39 2.63 19.79
CA SER A 93 11.79 2.61 19.35
C SER A 93 11.93 3.19 17.94
N HIS A 94 11.00 2.85 17.03
CA HIS A 94 10.93 3.46 15.70
C HIS A 94 10.64 4.97 15.78
N ASP A 95 9.72 5.39 16.65
CA ASP A 95 9.41 6.80 16.90
C ASP A 95 10.63 7.59 17.39
N THR A 96 11.45 6.97 18.25
CA THR A 96 12.74 7.54 18.69
C THR A 96 13.72 7.67 17.53
N LEU A 97 13.83 6.66 16.66
CA LEU A 97 14.71 6.67 15.51
C LEU A 97 14.36 7.81 14.53
N ILE A 98 13.07 8.05 14.27
CA ILE A 98 12.62 9.15 13.42
C ILE A 98 12.96 10.51 14.03
N CYS A 99 12.81 10.67 15.35
CA CYS A 99 13.21 11.89 16.06
C CYS A 99 14.70 12.19 15.88
N VAL A 100 15.56 11.16 16.03
CA VAL A 100 17.00 11.29 15.78
C VAL A 100 17.30 11.66 14.32
N SER A 101 16.68 10.95 13.37
CA SER A 101 16.93 11.16 11.93
C SER A 101 16.45 12.52 11.41
N THR A 102 15.45 13.13 12.06
CA THR A 102 14.89 14.42 11.67
C THR A 102 15.41 15.58 12.53
N GLY A 103 16.26 15.30 13.51
CA GLY A 103 16.78 16.30 14.46
C GLY A 103 15.68 16.92 15.35
N LYS A 104 14.56 16.22 15.55
CA LYS A 104 13.41 16.71 16.33
C LYS A 104 13.32 15.99 17.67
N SER A 105 12.87 16.70 18.71
CA SER A 105 12.60 16.11 20.03
C SER A 105 11.24 15.42 20.04
N LYS A 106 11.10 14.33 20.81
CA LYS A 106 9.81 13.63 21.01
C LYS A 106 8.69 14.54 21.51
N GLN A 107 9.04 15.64 22.18
CA GLN A 107 8.11 16.62 22.77
C GLN A 107 7.60 17.66 21.76
N GLN A 108 8.16 17.73 20.55
CA GLN A 108 7.70 18.65 19.52
C GLN A 108 6.45 18.07 18.83
N GLU A 109 5.34 18.83 18.83
CA GLU A 109 4.07 18.39 18.23
C GLU A 109 4.12 18.35 16.69
N ASP A 110 4.89 19.25 16.06
CA ASP A 110 5.10 19.26 14.61
C ASP A 110 6.27 18.34 14.22
N ARG A 111 6.07 17.03 14.34
CA ARG A 111 7.06 16.02 13.92
C ARG A 111 6.41 14.89 13.13
N LEU A 112 7.23 14.22 12.33
CA LEU A 112 6.78 13.08 11.56
C LEU A 112 6.45 11.93 12.52
N HIS A 113 5.24 11.41 12.42
CA HIS A 113 4.74 10.27 13.18
C HIS A 113 4.22 9.20 12.23
N TYR A 114 4.58 7.95 12.51
CA TYR A 114 4.06 6.78 11.81
C TYR A 114 2.95 6.11 12.64
N PRO A 115 1.89 5.56 12.00
CA PRO A 115 0.87 4.76 12.68
C PRO A 115 1.46 3.54 13.41
N LYS A 116 0.82 3.09 14.50
CA LYS A 116 1.26 1.93 15.31
C LYS A 116 1.11 0.57 14.62
N GLU A 117 0.42 0.53 13.49
CA GLU A 117 0.01 -0.70 12.81
C GLU A 117 1.03 -1.25 11.80
N LEU A 118 2.15 -0.55 11.58
CA LEU A 118 3.18 -0.92 10.60
C LEU A 118 4.16 -1.95 11.15
N TYR A 119 3.67 -3.05 11.71
CA TYR A 119 4.51 -4.16 12.18
C TYR A 119 4.26 -5.45 11.40
N VAL A 120 5.22 -6.38 11.41
CA VAL A 120 5.06 -7.69 10.75
C VAL A 120 3.91 -8.46 11.40
N LYS A 121 2.75 -8.48 10.72
CA LYS A 121 1.54 -9.17 11.20
C LYS A 121 1.65 -10.67 10.95
N SER A 122 1.27 -11.45 11.96
CA SER A 122 1.06 -12.90 11.77
C SER A 122 -0.13 -13.14 10.83
N ARG A 123 -0.16 -14.26 10.12
CA ARG A 123 -1.24 -14.61 9.17
C ARG A 123 -2.65 -14.54 9.80
N SER A 124 -2.77 -14.79 11.10
CA SER A 124 -4.04 -14.73 11.83
C SER A 124 -4.47 -13.30 12.20
N ALA A 125 -3.53 -12.36 12.24
CA ALA A 125 -3.76 -10.95 12.54
C ALA A 125 -4.14 -10.13 11.29
N ILE A 126 -3.94 -10.69 10.09
CA ILE A 126 -4.51 -10.16 8.86
C ILE A 126 -5.99 -10.60 8.82
N PRO A 127 -6.96 -9.68 8.95
CA PRO A 127 -8.35 -10.08 8.99
C PRO A 127 -8.73 -10.72 7.65
N ARG A 128 -9.21 -11.97 7.71
CA ARG A 128 -9.63 -12.71 6.52
C ARG A 128 -10.78 -11.98 5.83
N ARG A 129 -10.77 -12.00 4.50
CA ARG A 129 -11.92 -11.54 3.69
C ARG A 129 -13.17 -12.28 4.16
N PRO A 130 -14.26 -11.59 4.55
CA PRO A 130 -15.52 -12.28 4.78
C PRO A 130 -16.00 -12.88 3.45
N GLY A 131 -16.17 -14.20 3.39
CA GLY A 131 -16.88 -14.87 2.29
C GLY A 131 -16.05 -15.66 1.26
N ARG A 132 -15.19 -16.60 1.70
CA ARG A 132 -14.87 -17.78 0.88
C ARG A 132 -14.77 -19.03 1.76
N SER A 133 -15.80 -19.86 1.66
CA SER A 133 -15.78 -21.30 1.96
C SER A 133 -15.04 -22.05 0.86
#